data_AF-A0A357MLK9-F1
#
_entry.id   AF-A0A357MLK9-F1
#
_cell.length_a   1.000
_cell.length_b   1.000
_cell.length_c   1.000
_cell.angle_alpha   90.00
_cell.angle_beta   90.00
_cell.angle_gamma   90.00
#
_symmetry.space_group_name_H-M   'P 1'
#
loop_
_entity.id
_entity.type
_entity.pdbx_description
1 polymer ?
#
loop_
_entity_poly.entity_id
_entity_poly.type
_entity_poly.pdbx_seq_one_letter_code
_entity_poly.pdbx_strand_id
1 'polypeptide(L)'
;MVEIKLHNTKTRRKELLTPIDPRNVRMYVCGPTVYDRAHLGNARPVVVFDVLYRLLRHVYGADHVTYVRNFTDVDDKINARAAESGREISQITAETTQWFLDDMAALGALEPDAMPRATQYIPQMVAMIEGLIETGHAYEAEGHVLFSVESYPEYGKLSGRSVDDMIAGARVEVAPYKRNPMDFVLWKPSTDDLPGWDSPWGRGRPGWHIECSAMSYELLGESFDIHGGGNDLMFPHHENEIAQSCCAHPEGSFANIWLHNEMLQVEGKKMS
;
A
#
# COMPACT_ATOMS: atom_id res chain seq x y z
N MET A 1 5.30 26.00 20.56
CA MET A 1 4.68 24.99 19.67
C MET A 1 4.96 23.62 20.24
N VAL A 2 4.01 22.70 20.17
CA VAL A 2 4.20 21.31 20.62
C VAL A 2 5.13 20.63 19.61
N GLU A 3 6.24 20.05 20.07
CA GLU A 3 7.10 19.22 19.22
C GLU A 3 6.60 17.78 19.20
N ILE A 4 6.40 17.22 18.01
CA ILE A 4 6.06 15.80 17.82
C ILE A 4 7.29 15.08 17.29
N LYS A 5 7.75 14.04 18.00
CA LYS A 5 8.85 13.17 17.55
C LYS A 5 8.36 11.76 17.32
N LEU A 6 8.58 11.23 16.12
CA LEU A 6 8.10 9.92 15.66
C LEU A 6 9.29 9.01 15.34
N HIS A 7 9.17 7.71 15.62
CA HIS A 7 10.22 6.75 15.26
C HIS A 7 10.10 6.41 13.77
N ASN A 8 10.94 7.00 12.93
CA ASN A 8 10.92 6.82 11.49
C ASN A 8 11.60 5.49 11.12
N THR A 9 10.83 4.54 10.57
CA THR A 9 11.35 3.24 10.15
C THR A 9 12.50 3.37 9.15
N LYS A 10 12.42 4.34 8.22
CA LYS A 10 13.45 4.57 7.19
C LYS A 10 14.82 4.87 7.80
N THR A 11 14.87 5.65 8.88
CA THR A 11 16.13 6.09 9.50
C THR A 11 16.46 5.37 10.81
N ARG A 12 15.52 4.62 11.37
CA ARG A 12 15.61 3.85 12.63
C ARG A 12 15.85 4.73 13.86
N ARG A 13 15.36 5.98 13.81
CA ARG A 13 15.59 7.01 14.82
C ARG A 13 14.29 7.76 15.10
N LYS A 14 14.22 8.41 16.27
CA LYS A 14 13.16 9.40 16.53
C LYS A 14 13.50 10.70 15.81
N GLU A 15 12.61 11.16 14.95
CA GLU A 15 12.76 12.37 14.17
C GLU A 15 11.64 13.36 14.49
N LEU A 16 11.96 14.65 14.41
CA LEU A 16 10.95 15.71 14.54
C LEU A 16 10.04 15.67 13.31
N LEU A 17 8.73 15.60 13.53
CA LEU A 17 7.75 15.80 12.47
C LEU A 17 7.81 17.26 12.03
N THR A 18 8.29 17.49 10.81
CA THR A 18 8.31 18.80 10.16
C THR A 18 7.41 18.70 8.92
N PRO A 19 6.15 19.18 8.98
CA PRO A 19 5.25 19.08 7.83
C PRO A 19 5.80 19.79 6.59
N ILE A 20 5.56 19.21 5.42
CA ILE A 20 5.88 19.81 4.12
C ILE A 20 5.11 21.11 3.94
N ASP A 21 3.80 21.10 4.22
CA ASP A 21 2.98 22.31 4.38
C ASP A 21 2.54 22.41 5.85
N PRO A 22 2.96 23.44 6.61
CA PRO A 22 2.51 23.66 7.98
C PRO A 22 0.99 23.80 8.15
N ARG A 23 0.24 24.00 7.06
CA ARG A 23 -1.24 24.10 7.05
C ARG A 23 -1.92 22.80 6.63
N ASN A 24 -1.20 21.76 6.24
CA ASN A 24 -1.80 20.48 5.91
C ASN A 24 -0.82 19.32 6.10
N VAL A 25 -0.94 18.61 7.22
CA VAL A 25 -0.21 17.35 7.45
C VAL A 25 -0.91 16.22 6.70
N ARG A 26 -0.22 15.60 5.75
CA ARG A 26 -0.76 14.56 4.86
C ARG A 26 -0.28 13.18 5.29
N MET A 27 -1.23 12.30 5.62
CA MET A 27 -0.98 10.94 6.09
C MET A 27 -1.70 9.92 5.20
N TYR A 28 -0.98 8.91 4.73
CA TYR A 28 -1.54 7.71 4.09
C TYR A 28 -1.31 6.50 4.98
N VAL A 29 -2.34 5.67 5.19
CA VAL A 29 -2.21 4.39 5.90
C VAL A 29 -2.81 3.29 5.06
N CYS A 30 -2.04 2.23 4.78
CA CYS A 30 -2.53 1.07 4.03
C CYS A 30 -3.73 0.42 4.74
N GLY A 31 -4.84 0.29 4.02
CA GLY A 31 -6.06 -0.31 4.52
C GLY A 31 -6.21 -1.80 4.21
N PRO A 32 -7.38 -2.39 4.46
CA PRO A 32 -7.58 -3.83 4.38
C PRO A 32 -7.88 -4.30 2.94
N THR A 33 -7.57 -5.57 2.68
CA THR A 33 -8.19 -6.33 1.59
C THR A 33 -9.58 -6.78 2.02
N VAL A 34 -10.62 -6.40 1.28
CA VAL A 34 -12.02 -6.56 1.69
C VAL A 34 -12.63 -7.88 1.18
N TYR A 35 -12.12 -9.00 1.67
CA TYR A 35 -12.61 -10.36 1.31
C TYR A 35 -13.34 -11.09 2.44
N ASP A 36 -13.15 -10.69 3.71
CA ASP A 36 -13.81 -11.28 4.88
C ASP A 36 -13.94 -10.25 6.02
N ARG A 37 -14.55 -10.64 7.15
CA ARG A 37 -14.58 -9.81 8.37
C ARG A 37 -13.18 -9.51 8.88
N ALA A 38 -12.98 -8.27 9.33
CA ALA A 38 -11.74 -7.88 9.97
C ALA A 38 -11.54 -8.61 11.31
N HIS A 39 -10.31 -9.02 11.56
CA HIS A 39 -9.86 -9.52 12.84
C HIS A 39 -9.15 -8.40 13.63
N LEU A 40 -8.81 -8.65 14.90
CA LEU A 40 -8.13 -7.65 15.76
C LEU A 40 -6.80 -7.16 15.16
N GLY A 41 -6.10 -8.02 14.41
CA GLY A 41 -4.92 -7.62 13.63
C GLY A 41 -5.18 -6.48 12.63
N ASN A 42 -6.34 -6.43 11.96
CA ASN A 42 -6.71 -5.34 11.05
C ASN A 42 -7.16 -4.10 11.83
N ALA A 43 -7.76 -4.28 13.01
CA ALA A 43 -8.19 -3.18 13.86
C ALA A 43 -7.01 -2.41 14.48
N ARG A 44 -5.92 -3.10 14.81
CA ARG A 44 -4.75 -2.48 15.46
C ARG A 44 -4.14 -1.30 14.69
N PRO A 45 -3.79 -1.40 13.40
CA PRO A 45 -3.29 -0.25 12.66
C PRO A 45 -4.29 0.90 12.69
N VAL A 46 -5.59 0.62 12.49
CA VAL A 46 -6.62 1.67 12.53
C VAL A 46 -6.62 2.42 13.86
N VAL A 47 -6.62 1.71 14.99
CA VAL A 47 -6.63 2.35 16.32
C VAL A 47 -5.32 3.11 16.59
N VAL A 48 -4.16 2.54 16.24
CA VAL A 48 -2.86 3.20 16.47
C VAL A 48 -2.74 4.48 15.65
N PHE A 49 -3.14 4.44 14.38
CA PHE A 49 -3.11 5.62 13.50
C PHE A 49 -4.24 6.61 13.79
N ASP A 50 -5.37 6.18 14.34
CA ASP A 50 -6.41 7.09 14.85
C ASP A 50 -5.88 7.94 16.02
N VAL A 51 -5.14 7.35 16.96
CA VAL A 51 -4.50 8.10 18.05
C VAL A 51 -3.53 9.15 17.49
N LEU A 52 -2.74 8.80 16.47
CA LEU A 52 -1.86 9.75 15.79
C LEU A 52 -2.66 10.85 15.08
N TYR A 53 -3.70 10.48 14.32
CA TYR A 53 -4.55 11.43 13.60
C TYR A 53 -5.20 12.43 14.55
N ARG A 54 -5.74 11.98 15.69
CA ARG A 54 -6.27 12.83 16.75
C ARG A 54 -5.23 13.78 17.34
N LEU A 55 -4.01 13.29 17.59
CA LEU A 55 -2.90 14.12 18.06
C LEU A 55 -2.55 15.20 17.03
N LEU A 56 -2.42 14.84 15.76
CA LEU A 56 -2.13 15.79 14.68
C LEU A 56 -3.23 16.86 14.59
N ARG A 57 -4.51 16.46 14.61
CA ARG A 57 -5.64 17.40 14.59
C ARG A 57 -5.67 18.30 15.82
N HIS A 58 -5.27 17.80 16.99
CA HIS A 58 -5.16 18.60 18.20
C HIS A 58 -4.06 19.66 18.11
N VAL A 59 -2.91 19.31 17.50
CA VAL A 59 -1.73 20.20 17.43
C VAL A 59 -1.81 21.19 16.26
N TYR A 60 -2.23 20.73 15.09
CA TYR A 60 -2.26 21.53 13.86
C TYR A 60 -3.64 22.12 13.55
N GLY A 61 -4.71 21.57 14.13
CA GLY A 61 -6.10 21.93 13.86
C GLY A 61 -6.83 20.85 13.05
N ALA A 62 -8.14 20.74 13.29
CA ALA A 62 -8.98 19.71 12.68
C ALA A 62 -8.98 19.73 11.14
N ASP A 63 -8.90 20.92 10.55
CA ASP A 63 -8.95 21.14 9.10
C ASP A 63 -7.55 21.20 8.45
N HIS A 64 -6.51 20.88 9.21
CA HIS A 64 -5.10 20.97 8.79
C HIS A 64 -4.40 19.60 8.75
N VAL A 65 -5.17 18.52 8.68
CA VAL A 65 -4.66 17.15 8.53
C VAL A 65 -5.50 16.42 7.50
N THR A 66 -4.85 15.90 6.46
CA THR A 66 -5.49 15.03 5.45
C THR A 66 -5.07 13.59 5.72
N TYR A 67 -6.02 12.72 6.04
CA TYR A 67 -5.81 11.30 6.25
C TYR A 67 -6.48 10.47 5.14
N VAL A 68 -5.69 9.64 4.45
CA VAL A 68 -6.12 8.70 3.43
C VAL A 68 -5.91 7.26 3.89
N ARG A 69 -6.90 6.38 3.68
CA ARG A 69 -6.77 4.93 3.86
C ARG A 69 -7.54 4.18 2.78
N ASN A 70 -6.85 3.41 1.94
CA ASN A 70 -7.50 2.70 0.85
C ASN A 70 -8.32 1.48 1.30
N PHE A 71 -9.09 0.95 0.37
CA PHE A 71 -9.60 -0.42 0.38
C PHE A 71 -9.05 -1.15 -0.84
N THR A 72 -8.38 -2.29 -0.63
CA THR A 72 -8.02 -3.19 -1.71
C THR A 72 -9.22 -4.08 -2.01
N ASP A 73 -9.96 -3.71 -3.06
CA ASP A 73 -11.19 -4.38 -3.52
C ASP A 73 -11.01 -5.18 -4.81
N VAL A 74 -9.75 -5.43 -5.20
CA VAL A 74 -9.35 -6.40 -6.22
C VAL A 74 -8.10 -7.14 -5.73
N ASP A 75 -8.19 -8.44 -5.49
CA ASP A 75 -7.07 -9.27 -5.00
C ASP A 75 -7.35 -10.76 -5.24
N ASP A 76 -6.30 -11.59 -5.23
CA ASP A 76 -6.43 -13.05 -5.38
C ASP A 76 -7.28 -13.68 -4.28
N LYS A 77 -7.23 -13.15 -3.04
CA LYS A 77 -8.08 -13.61 -1.94
C LYS A 77 -9.56 -13.32 -2.17
N ILE A 78 -9.87 -12.17 -2.78
CA ILE A 78 -11.25 -11.80 -3.13
C ILE A 78 -11.78 -12.73 -4.22
N ASN A 79 -10.96 -13.01 -5.24
CA ASN A 79 -11.31 -13.96 -6.32
C ASN A 79 -11.56 -15.37 -5.76
N ALA A 80 -10.67 -15.86 -4.88
CA ALA A 80 -10.85 -17.15 -4.23
C ALA A 80 -12.15 -17.20 -3.42
N ARG A 81 -12.44 -16.15 -2.64
CA ARG A 81 -13.68 -16.07 -1.85
C ARG A 81 -14.94 -16.03 -2.71
N ALA A 82 -14.90 -15.33 -3.84
CA ALA A 82 -16.00 -15.29 -4.80
C ALA A 82 -16.26 -16.69 -5.40
N ALA A 83 -15.20 -17.38 -5.82
CA ALA A 83 -15.30 -18.74 -6.35
C ALA A 83 -15.84 -19.74 -5.30
N GLU A 84 -15.37 -19.66 -4.05
CA GLU A 84 -15.82 -20.53 -2.96
C GLU A 84 -17.29 -20.32 -2.58
N SER A 85 -17.75 -19.06 -2.58
CA SER A 85 -19.10 -18.70 -2.13
C SER A 85 -20.14 -18.67 -3.26
N GLY A 86 -19.71 -18.65 -4.52
CA GLY A 86 -20.58 -18.43 -5.69
C GLY A 86 -21.20 -17.04 -5.74
N ARG A 87 -20.67 -16.07 -4.98
CA ARG A 87 -21.17 -14.70 -4.91
C ARG A 87 -20.35 -13.78 -5.81
N GLU A 88 -21.00 -12.73 -6.31
CA GLU A 88 -20.34 -11.67 -7.06
C GLU A 88 -19.29 -10.95 -6.20
N ILE A 89 -18.13 -10.64 -6.79
CA ILE A 89 -17.03 -9.92 -6.13
C ILE A 89 -17.52 -8.60 -5.54
N SER A 90 -18.32 -7.84 -6.31
CA SER A 90 -18.86 -6.54 -5.87
C SER A 90 -19.76 -6.64 -4.63
N GLN A 91 -20.46 -7.76 -4.45
CA GLN A 91 -21.28 -8.01 -3.26
C GLN A 91 -20.41 -8.35 -2.06
N ILE A 92 -19.38 -9.16 -2.24
CA ILE A 92 -18.43 -9.50 -1.17
C ILE A 92 -17.72 -8.24 -0.70
N THR A 93 -17.11 -7.49 -1.61
CA THR A 93 -16.32 -6.31 -1.25
C THR A 93 -17.17 -5.20 -0.65
N ALA A 94 -18.40 -4.98 -1.12
CA ALA A 94 -19.31 -4.02 -0.51
C ALA A 94 -19.70 -4.40 0.93
N GLU A 95 -20.05 -5.66 1.16
CA GLU A 95 -20.44 -6.16 2.48
C GLU A 95 -19.28 -6.10 3.48
N THR A 96 -18.11 -6.61 3.10
CA THR A 96 -16.93 -6.66 3.98
C THR A 96 -16.35 -5.27 4.23
N THR A 97 -16.43 -4.36 3.26
CA THR A 97 -16.14 -2.93 3.48
C THR A 97 -17.07 -2.35 4.54
N GLN A 98 -18.39 -2.60 4.44
CA GLN A 98 -19.34 -2.07 5.40
C GLN A 98 -19.11 -2.65 6.80
N TRP A 99 -18.87 -3.96 6.92
CA TRP A 99 -18.49 -4.57 8.20
C TRP A 99 -17.24 -3.94 8.80
N PHE A 100 -16.20 -3.72 7.98
CA PHE A 100 -15.00 -3.05 8.46
C PHE A 100 -15.29 -1.64 8.98
N LEU A 101 -16.08 -0.84 8.25
CA LEU A 101 -16.45 0.51 8.69
C LEU A 101 -17.24 0.47 10.00
N ASP A 102 -18.24 -0.41 10.11
CA ASP A 102 -19.06 -0.56 11.31
C ASP A 102 -18.21 -0.99 12.52
N ASP A 103 -17.31 -1.96 12.33
CA ASP A 103 -16.42 -2.46 13.38
C ASP A 103 -15.42 -1.38 13.83
N MET A 104 -14.84 -0.62 12.89
CA MET A 104 -13.90 0.47 13.23
C MET A 104 -14.61 1.64 13.92
N ALA A 105 -15.84 1.96 13.51
CA ALA A 105 -16.68 2.96 14.18
C ALA A 105 -17.04 2.53 15.60
N ALA A 106 -17.36 1.24 15.81
CA ALA A 106 -17.61 0.69 17.14
C ALA A 106 -16.38 0.76 18.07
N LEU A 107 -15.17 0.72 17.51
CA LEU A 107 -13.92 0.97 18.23
C LEU A 107 -13.63 2.46 18.48
N GLY A 108 -14.46 3.36 17.95
CA GLY A 108 -14.33 4.80 18.11
C GLY A 108 -13.26 5.44 17.22
N ALA A 109 -12.80 4.75 16.17
CA ALA A 109 -11.86 5.33 15.21
C ALA A 109 -12.54 6.42 14.37
N LEU A 110 -11.85 7.53 14.13
CA LEU A 110 -12.30 8.54 13.19
C LEU A 110 -12.20 8.01 11.76
N GLU A 111 -13.12 8.48 10.92
CA GLU A 111 -13.04 8.23 9.49
C GLU A 111 -11.88 9.03 8.86
N PRO A 112 -11.12 8.42 7.94
CA PRO A 112 -10.20 9.15 7.06
C PRO A 112 -10.95 10.18 6.21
N ASP A 113 -10.25 11.23 5.81
CA ASP A 113 -10.75 12.25 4.88
C ASP A 113 -11.00 11.68 3.47
N ALA A 114 -10.24 10.65 3.08
CA ALA A 114 -10.50 9.87 1.85
C ALA A 114 -10.27 8.37 2.04
N MET A 115 -11.15 7.57 1.42
CA MET A 115 -11.07 6.11 1.43
C MET A 115 -11.15 5.53 0.01
N PRO A 116 -10.08 5.68 -0.81
CA PRO A 116 -10.10 5.26 -2.21
C PRO A 116 -10.18 3.74 -2.34
N ARG A 117 -10.85 3.26 -3.39
CA ARG A 117 -10.89 1.84 -3.75
C ARG A 117 -9.97 1.58 -4.93
N ALA A 118 -9.20 0.49 -4.89
CA ALA A 118 -8.26 0.14 -5.97
C ALA A 118 -8.95 0.09 -7.35
N THR A 119 -10.15 -0.48 -7.43
CA THR A 119 -10.92 -0.57 -8.68
C THR A 119 -11.30 0.79 -9.29
N GLN A 120 -11.25 1.89 -8.52
CA GLN A 120 -11.56 3.24 -8.98
C GLN A 120 -10.35 4.00 -9.53
N TYR A 121 -9.14 3.45 -9.38
CA TYR A 121 -7.87 4.09 -9.75
C TYR A 121 -7.10 3.33 -10.83
N ILE A 122 -7.77 2.41 -11.55
CA ILE A 122 -7.14 1.61 -12.61
C ILE A 122 -6.48 2.49 -13.69
N PRO A 123 -7.11 3.56 -14.22
CA PRO A 123 -6.45 4.41 -15.21
C PRO A 123 -5.14 5.03 -14.70
N GLN A 124 -5.10 5.43 -13.44
CA GLN A 124 -3.92 6.04 -12.81
C GLN A 124 -2.82 5.01 -12.56
N MET A 125 -3.19 3.78 -12.19
CA MET A 125 -2.23 2.67 -12.12
C MET A 125 -1.64 2.38 -13.50
N VAL A 126 -2.47 2.30 -14.56
CA VAL A 126 -1.99 2.09 -15.94
C VAL A 126 -1.04 3.21 -16.35
N ALA A 127 -1.41 4.48 -16.14
CA ALA A 127 -0.56 5.62 -16.50
C ALA A 127 0.79 5.61 -15.75
N MET A 128 0.80 5.29 -14.46
CA MET A 128 2.04 5.17 -13.69
C MET A 128 2.92 4.04 -14.22
N ILE A 129 2.33 2.90 -14.61
CA ILE A 129 3.06 1.77 -15.17
C ILE A 129 3.64 2.12 -16.55
N GLU A 130 2.88 2.81 -17.41
CA GLU A 130 3.38 3.31 -18.70
C GLU A 130 4.62 4.19 -18.49
N GLY A 131 4.54 5.16 -17.59
CA GLY A 131 5.68 6.02 -17.24
C GLY A 131 6.89 5.24 -16.74
N LEU A 132 6.69 4.24 -15.87
CA LEU A 132 7.76 3.37 -15.39
C LEU A 132 8.42 2.56 -16.51
N ILE A 133 7.65 2.10 -17.50
CA ILE A 133 8.21 1.42 -18.68
C ILE A 133 9.03 2.40 -19.53
N GLU A 134 8.48 3.59 -19.81
CA GLU A 134 9.15 4.62 -20.60
C GLU A 134 10.51 5.03 -20.00
N THR A 135 10.59 5.10 -18.68
CA THR A 135 11.83 5.44 -17.95
C THR A 135 12.76 4.24 -17.69
N GLY A 136 12.39 3.04 -18.15
CA GLY A 136 13.22 1.83 -18.01
C GLY A 136 13.20 1.18 -16.62
N HIS A 137 12.21 1.51 -15.79
CA HIS A 137 11.99 0.93 -14.46
C HIS A 137 11.01 -0.26 -14.46
N ALA A 138 10.30 -0.48 -15.56
CA ALA A 138 9.42 -1.62 -15.75
C ALA A 138 9.57 -2.25 -17.14
N TYR A 139 9.11 -3.49 -17.28
CA TYR A 139 9.11 -4.20 -18.56
C TYR A 139 7.93 -5.15 -18.68
N GLU A 140 7.47 -5.37 -19.91
CA GLU A 140 6.48 -6.39 -20.24
C GLU A 140 7.16 -7.76 -20.44
N ALA A 141 6.54 -8.82 -19.94
CA ALA A 141 6.90 -10.20 -20.21
C ALA A 141 5.67 -11.12 -20.10
N GLU A 142 5.37 -11.89 -21.15
CA GLU A 142 4.26 -12.86 -21.15
C GLU A 142 2.91 -12.26 -20.69
N GLY A 143 2.58 -11.06 -21.16
CA GLY A 143 1.36 -10.31 -20.80
C GLY A 143 1.36 -9.72 -19.38
N HIS A 144 2.41 -9.94 -18.59
CA HIS A 144 2.64 -9.26 -17.33
C HIS A 144 3.43 -7.97 -17.57
N VAL A 145 3.26 -7.01 -16.68
CA VAL A 145 4.24 -5.93 -16.50
C VAL A 145 4.89 -6.07 -15.13
N LEU A 146 6.21 -5.98 -15.10
CA LEU A 146 7.03 -6.14 -13.92
C LEU A 146 7.86 -4.88 -13.65
N PHE A 147 8.01 -4.54 -12.38
CA PHE A 147 9.02 -3.58 -11.95
C PHE A 147 10.38 -4.26 -11.91
N SER A 148 11.39 -3.62 -12.50
CA SER A 148 12.78 -4.08 -12.45
C SER A 148 13.45 -3.57 -11.18
N VAL A 149 13.65 -4.44 -10.19
CA VAL A 149 14.24 -4.04 -8.90
C VAL A 149 15.64 -3.47 -9.06
N GLU A 150 16.45 -4.03 -9.97
CA GLU A 150 17.81 -3.56 -10.26
C GLU A 150 17.87 -2.13 -10.79
N SER A 151 16.77 -1.65 -11.38
CA SER A 151 16.69 -0.28 -11.90
C SER A 151 16.58 0.78 -10.79
N TYR A 152 16.32 0.37 -9.54
CA TYR A 152 16.22 1.27 -8.37
C TYR A 152 17.33 0.96 -7.34
N PRO A 153 18.46 1.70 -7.37
CA PRO A 153 19.63 1.42 -6.50
C PRO A 153 19.36 1.53 -4.99
N GLU A 154 18.28 2.20 -4.61
CA GLU A 154 17.89 2.44 -3.22
C GLU A 154 16.97 1.33 -2.65
N TYR A 155 16.63 0.32 -3.45
CA TYR A 155 15.75 -0.77 -3.05
C TYR A 155 16.28 -1.54 -1.84
N GLY A 156 15.41 -1.77 -0.85
CA GLY A 156 15.75 -2.50 0.39
C GLY A 156 16.15 -1.58 1.56
N LYS A 157 16.26 -0.26 1.34
CA LYS A 157 16.68 0.69 2.39
C LYS A 157 15.65 0.84 3.52
N LEU A 158 14.35 0.75 3.22
CA LEU A 158 13.32 0.84 4.25
C LEU A 158 13.40 -0.35 5.20
N SER A 159 13.34 -1.56 4.66
CA SER A 159 13.37 -2.82 5.41
C SER A 159 14.75 -3.14 5.99
N GLY A 160 15.82 -2.59 5.39
CA GLY A 160 17.21 -2.91 5.74
C GLY A 160 17.65 -4.29 5.28
N ARG A 161 16.91 -4.91 4.36
CA ARG A 161 17.28 -6.20 3.75
C ARG A 161 18.18 -5.93 2.56
N SER A 162 19.32 -6.63 2.49
CA SER A 162 20.11 -6.63 1.26
C SER A 162 19.42 -7.47 0.20
N VAL A 163 19.63 -7.15 -1.09
CA VAL A 163 19.10 -7.94 -2.21
C VAL A 163 19.58 -9.40 -2.13
N ASP A 164 20.82 -9.61 -1.68
CA ASP A 164 21.41 -10.94 -1.49
C ASP A 164 20.69 -11.75 -0.39
N ASP A 165 20.37 -11.14 0.74
CA ASP A 165 19.60 -11.79 1.83
C ASP A 165 18.19 -12.18 1.37
N MET A 166 17.61 -11.39 0.48
CA MET A 166 16.28 -11.64 -0.08
C MET A 166 16.30 -12.80 -1.08
N ILE A 167 17.32 -12.88 -1.94
CA ILE A 167 17.54 -13.98 -2.87
C ILE A 167 17.81 -15.29 -2.12
N ALA A 168 18.61 -15.27 -1.06
CA ALA A 168 18.91 -16.44 -0.24
C ALA A 168 17.67 -16.99 0.50
N GLY A 169 16.72 -16.13 0.86
CA GLY A 169 15.43 -16.49 1.46
C GLY A 169 14.38 -16.97 0.46
N ALA A 170 14.49 -16.56 -0.80
CA ALA A 170 13.59 -16.95 -1.88
C ALA A 170 13.89 -18.39 -2.34
N ARG A 171 13.50 -19.40 -1.55
CA ARG A 171 13.43 -20.82 -1.94
C ARG A 171 12.30 -21.10 -2.95
N VAL A 172 12.01 -20.17 -3.85
CA VAL A 172 10.86 -20.22 -4.75
C VAL A 172 11.38 -20.31 -6.18
N GLU A 173 10.80 -21.22 -6.95
CA GLU A 173 11.00 -21.32 -8.39
C GLU A 173 10.65 -19.97 -9.02
N VAL A 174 11.65 -19.33 -9.63
CA VAL A 174 11.50 -18.01 -10.25
C VAL A 174 10.50 -18.16 -11.39
N ALA A 175 9.40 -17.39 -11.34
CA ALA A 175 8.45 -17.42 -12.45
C ALA A 175 9.20 -17.09 -13.75
N PRO A 176 9.03 -17.89 -14.82
CA PRO A 176 9.92 -17.88 -15.98
C PRO A 176 9.95 -16.54 -16.73
N TYR A 177 8.90 -15.73 -16.59
CA TYR A 177 8.78 -14.41 -17.18
C TYR A 177 9.60 -13.32 -16.45
N LYS A 178 10.19 -13.61 -15.29
CA LYS A 178 11.00 -12.63 -14.54
C LYS A 178 12.46 -12.65 -15.00
N ARG A 179 13.00 -11.46 -15.31
CA ARG A 179 14.44 -11.26 -15.55
C ARG A 179 15.25 -11.40 -14.27
N ASN A 180 14.72 -10.87 -13.15
CA ASN A 180 15.29 -11.02 -11.82
C ASN A 180 14.23 -11.62 -10.86
N PRO A 181 14.59 -12.59 -9.99
CA PRO A 181 13.69 -13.18 -8.99
C PRO A 181 12.89 -12.18 -8.13
N MET A 182 13.52 -11.03 -7.84
CA MET A 182 12.98 -9.97 -7.00
C MET A 182 12.02 -9.04 -7.75
N ASP A 183 12.02 -9.05 -9.08
CA ASP A 183 11.08 -8.25 -9.87
C ASP A 183 9.64 -8.61 -9.48
N PHE A 184 8.80 -7.60 -9.33
CA PHE A 184 7.44 -7.78 -8.84
C PHE A 184 6.42 -7.26 -9.85
N VAL A 185 5.25 -7.86 -9.81
CA VAL A 185 4.16 -7.58 -10.75
C VAL A 185 3.60 -6.18 -10.50
N LEU A 186 3.53 -5.39 -11.56
CA LEU A 186 2.76 -4.15 -11.65
C LEU A 186 1.38 -4.41 -12.28
N TRP A 187 1.33 -5.26 -13.30
CA TRP A 187 0.12 -5.68 -13.99
C TRP A 187 0.19 -7.17 -14.30
N LYS A 188 -0.87 -7.93 -14.02
CA LYS A 188 -0.97 -9.36 -14.37
C LYS A 188 -2.14 -9.62 -15.31
N PRO A 189 -2.01 -10.55 -16.27
CA PRO A 189 -3.10 -11.01 -17.11
C PRO A 189 -4.31 -11.45 -16.27
N SER A 190 -5.50 -11.24 -16.83
CA SER A 190 -6.74 -11.69 -16.23
C SER A 190 -7.58 -12.41 -17.26
N THR A 191 -8.07 -13.58 -16.89
CA THR A 191 -8.98 -14.41 -17.67
C THR A 191 -10.42 -13.88 -17.56
N ASP A 192 -11.34 -14.40 -18.39
CA ASP A 192 -12.74 -13.94 -18.41
C ASP A 192 -13.52 -14.26 -17.13
N ASP A 193 -13.06 -15.24 -16.35
CA ASP A 193 -13.61 -15.62 -15.04
C ASP A 193 -13.07 -14.77 -13.88
N LEU A 194 -12.08 -13.90 -14.15
CA LEU A 194 -11.48 -13.01 -13.16
C LEU A 194 -11.77 -11.55 -13.50
N PRO A 195 -11.79 -10.64 -12.49
CA PRO A 195 -11.92 -9.22 -12.75
C PRO A 195 -10.73 -8.74 -13.57
N GLY A 196 -11.00 -7.93 -14.59
CA GLY A 196 -9.97 -7.44 -15.49
C GLY A 196 -10.41 -6.18 -16.22
N TRP A 197 -9.42 -5.38 -16.60
CA TRP A 197 -9.54 -4.12 -17.30
C TRP A 197 -8.63 -4.14 -18.53
N ASP A 198 -9.02 -3.38 -19.55
CA ASP A 198 -8.21 -3.22 -20.74
C ASP A 198 -7.01 -2.30 -20.44
N SER A 199 -5.85 -2.65 -20.98
CA SER A 199 -4.62 -1.86 -20.86
C SER A 199 -3.76 -2.05 -22.13
N PRO A 200 -2.69 -1.26 -22.30
CA PRO A 200 -1.76 -1.41 -23.44
C PRO A 200 -1.13 -2.81 -23.55
N TRP A 201 -1.09 -3.56 -22.43
CA TRP A 201 -0.47 -4.89 -22.34
C TRP A 201 -1.51 -6.02 -22.37
N GLY A 202 -2.75 -5.70 -22.74
CA GLY A 202 -3.87 -6.63 -22.76
C GLY A 202 -4.67 -6.66 -21.46
N ARG A 203 -5.77 -7.43 -21.49
CA ARG A 203 -6.70 -7.52 -20.36
C ARG A 203 -6.00 -8.07 -19.12
N GLY A 204 -6.05 -7.31 -18.04
CA GLY A 204 -5.38 -7.68 -16.80
C GLY A 204 -5.89 -6.91 -15.59
N ARG A 205 -5.10 -6.96 -14.51
CA ARG A 205 -5.44 -6.38 -13.21
C ARG A 205 -4.16 -5.97 -12.48
N PRO A 206 -4.24 -5.00 -11.55
CA PRO A 206 -3.05 -4.47 -10.90
C PRO A 206 -2.36 -5.52 -10.02
N GLY A 207 -1.05 -5.33 -9.84
CA GLY A 207 -0.32 -5.92 -8.73
C GLY A 207 -0.63 -5.19 -7.42
N TRP A 208 -0.48 -5.87 -6.28
CA TRP A 208 -0.90 -5.32 -4.98
C TRP A 208 -0.24 -3.96 -4.63
N HIS A 209 1.03 -3.76 -4.98
CA HIS A 209 1.79 -2.58 -4.56
C HIS A 209 1.42 -1.31 -5.34
N ILE A 210 1.17 -1.44 -6.65
CA ILE A 210 0.95 -0.27 -7.53
C ILE A 210 -0.32 0.49 -7.15
N GLU A 211 -1.27 -0.19 -6.51
CA GLU A 211 -2.50 0.40 -6.01
C GLU A 211 -2.21 1.57 -5.06
N CYS A 212 -1.42 1.32 -4.01
CA CYS A 212 -1.11 2.32 -2.99
C CYS A 212 -0.26 3.46 -3.55
N SER A 213 0.74 3.16 -4.39
CA SER A 213 1.54 4.19 -5.07
C SER A 213 0.67 5.15 -5.90
N ALA A 214 -0.20 4.61 -6.75
CA ALA A 214 -1.07 5.43 -7.60
C ALA A 214 -2.11 6.22 -6.79
N MET A 215 -2.81 5.57 -5.84
CA MET A 215 -3.85 6.23 -5.05
C MET A 215 -3.27 7.33 -4.14
N SER A 216 -2.13 7.08 -3.51
CA SER A 216 -1.49 8.09 -2.64
C SER A 216 -0.92 9.26 -3.45
N TYR A 217 -0.37 9.02 -4.65
CA TYR A 217 0.06 10.10 -5.55
C TYR A 217 -1.11 11.01 -5.94
N GLU A 218 -2.23 10.44 -6.38
CA GLU A 218 -3.41 11.21 -6.81
C GLU A 218 -4.00 12.06 -5.69
N LEU A 219 -3.99 11.55 -4.46
CA LEU A 219 -4.65 12.20 -3.32
C LEU A 219 -3.72 13.12 -2.53
N LEU A 220 -2.42 12.81 -2.47
CA LEU A 220 -1.46 13.49 -1.62
C LEU A 220 -0.27 14.09 -2.36
N GLY A 221 -0.08 13.77 -3.64
CA GLY A 221 1.04 14.21 -4.49
C GLY A 221 2.29 13.34 -4.37
N GLU A 222 3.35 13.73 -5.09
CA GLU A 222 4.64 13.01 -5.16
C GLU A 222 5.40 12.92 -3.83
N SER A 223 5.07 13.81 -2.87
CA SER A 223 5.67 13.85 -1.53
C SER A 223 4.64 14.24 -0.49
N PHE A 224 4.49 13.42 0.55
CA PHE A 224 3.62 13.65 1.71
C PHE A 224 4.34 13.31 3.03
N ASP A 225 3.69 13.61 4.16
CA ASP A 225 4.37 13.67 5.45
C ASP A 225 4.58 12.30 6.08
N ILE A 226 3.52 11.47 6.12
CA ILE A 226 3.50 10.23 6.90
C ILE A 226 2.90 9.09 6.06
N HIS A 227 3.62 7.97 5.97
CA HIS A 227 3.08 6.71 5.48
C HIS A 227 3.07 5.66 6.60
N GLY A 228 1.95 4.96 6.76
CA GLY A 228 1.71 4.04 7.87
C GLY A 228 1.17 2.67 7.47
N GLY A 229 1.44 1.66 8.30
CA GLY A 229 0.84 0.34 8.17
C GLY A 229 1.29 -0.64 9.25
N GLY A 230 0.91 -1.92 9.11
CA GLY A 230 1.46 -2.99 9.93
C GLY A 230 2.93 -3.27 9.61
N ASN A 231 3.72 -3.77 10.58
CA ASN A 231 5.13 -4.12 10.37
C ASN A 231 5.34 -5.16 9.25
N ASP A 232 4.35 -6.02 9.00
CA ASP A 232 4.38 -6.96 7.88
C ASP A 232 4.24 -6.31 6.49
N LEU A 233 3.81 -5.04 6.41
CA LEU A 233 3.80 -4.27 5.18
C LEU A 233 5.15 -3.63 4.86
N MET A 234 6.07 -3.52 5.84
CA MET A 234 7.39 -2.92 5.61
C MET A 234 8.12 -3.58 4.43
N PHE A 235 8.02 -4.91 4.31
CA PHE A 235 8.51 -5.67 3.17
C PHE A 235 7.58 -6.84 2.86
N PRO A 236 7.19 -7.06 1.58
CA PRO A 236 7.66 -6.31 0.40
C PRO A 236 6.86 -5.02 0.12
N HIS A 237 5.71 -4.82 0.77
CA HIS A 237 4.70 -3.86 0.28
C HIS A 237 5.19 -2.41 0.20
N HIS A 238 5.55 -1.80 1.33
CA HIS A 238 6.00 -0.42 1.40
C HIS A 238 7.35 -0.19 0.71
N GLU A 239 8.25 -1.19 0.69
CA GLU A 239 9.50 -1.12 -0.07
C GLU A 239 9.22 -1.01 -1.59
N ASN A 240 8.25 -1.78 -2.08
CA ASN A 240 7.83 -1.74 -3.47
C ASN A 240 7.12 -0.43 -3.82
N GLU A 241 6.31 0.10 -2.92
CA GLU A 241 5.67 1.41 -3.10
C GLU A 241 6.69 2.54 -3.22
N ILE A 242 7.72 2.54 -2.37
CA ILE A 242 8.83 3.50 -2.50
C ILE A 242 9.47 3.39 -3.88
N ALA A 243 9.80 2.17 -4.30
CA ALA A 243 10.46 1.93 -5.57
C ALA A 243 9.61 2.42 -6.76
N GLN A 244 8.32 2.07 -6.78
CA GLN A 244 7.37 2.52 -7.79
C GLN A 244 7.24 4.05 -7.82
N SER A 245 6.96 4.66 -6.67
CA SER A 245 6.66 6.09 -6.58
C SER A 245 7.88 6.97 -6.83
N CYS A 246 9.04 6.62 -6.27
CA CYS A 246 10.28 7.39 -6.49
C CYS A 246 10.82 7.23 -7.93
N CYS A 247 10.57 6.10 -8.59
CA CYS A 247 10.91 5.92 -10.00
C CYS A 247 9.93 6.63 -10.93
N ALA A 248 8.63 6.64 -10.61
CA ALA A 248 7.62 7.36 -11.39
C ALA A 248 7.72 8.88 -11.23
N HIS A 249 8.15 9.34 -10.04
CA HIS A 249 8.24 10.76 -9.67
C HIS A 249 9.61 11.04 -9.02
N PRO A 250 10.69 11.17 -9.81
CA PRO A 250 12.05 11.28 -9.29
C PRO A 250 12.34 12.57 -8.51
N GLU A 251 11.52 13.61 -8.66
CA GLU A 251 11.59 14.85 -7.87
C GLU A 251 10.95 14.70 -6.48
N GLY A 252 10.14 13.65 -6.27
CA GLY A 252 9.45 13.35 -5.03
C GLY A 252 10.19 12.37 -4.12
N SER A 253 9.82 12.36 -2.84
CA SER A 253 10.36 11.44 -1.82
C SER A 253 9.34 10.38 -1.36
N PHE A 254 8.13 10.39 -1.94
CA PHE A 254 6.95 9.66 -1.50
C PHE A 254 6.50 10.04 -0.08
N ALA A 255 7.17 9.53 0.95
CA ALA A 255 6.85 9.84 2.35
C ALA A 255 8.10 10.20 3.17
N ASN A 256 8.00 11.27 3.96
CA ASN A 256 9.08 11.72 4.84
C ASN A 256 9.25 10.83 6.07
N ILE A 257 8.15 10.40 6.70
CA ILE A 257 8.15 9.55 7.89
C ILE A 257 7.39 8.26 7.64
N TRP A 258 8.04 7.13 7.92
CA TRP A 258 7.45 5.79 7.86
C TRP A 258 7.16 5.26 9.25
N LEU A 259 5.93 4.82 9.48
CA LEU A 259 5.48 4.30 10.77
C LEU A 259 4.90 2.91 10.62
N HIS A 260 5.35 1.99 11.47
CA HIS A 260 4.88 0.61 11.45
C HIS A 260 4.46 0.19 12.85
N ASN A 261 3.23 -0.32 13.01
CA ASN A 261 2.81 -0.92 14.27
C ASN A 261 3.23 -2.40 14.33
N GLU A 262 3.60 -2.84 15.52
CA GLU A 262 3.90 -4.26 15.75
C GLU A 262 2.67 -5.16 15.62
N MET A 263 2.93 -6.44 15.36
CA MET A 263 1.90 -7.46 15.18
C MET A 263 1.20 -7.80 16.50
N LEU A 264 -0.07 -8.19 16.42
CA LEU A 264 -0.76 -8.82 17.55
C LEU A 264 -0.35 -10.28 17.66
N GLN A 265 -0.02 -10.69 18.88
CA GLN A 265 0.23 -12.07 19.22
C GLN A 265 -0.90 -12.61 20.10
N VAL A 266 -1.39 -13.80 19.78
CA VAL A 266 -2.30 -14.58 20.63
C VAL A 266 -1.59 -15.88 20.95
N GLU A 267 -1.42 -16.16 22.24
CA GLU A 267 -0.71 -17.37 22.72
C GLU A 267 0.70 -17.53 22.11
N GLY A 268 1.41 -16.42 21.90
CA GLY A 268 2.76 -16.40 21.33
C GLY A 268 2.83 -16.66 19.81
N LYS A 269 1.69 -16.76 19.13
CA LYS A 269 1.62 -16.85 17.65
C LYS A 269 1.06 -15.57 17.06
N LYS A 270 1.55 -15.21 15.87
CA LYS A 270 0.99 -14.11 15.07
C LYS A 270 -0.48 -14.40 14.77
N MET A 271 -1.35 -13.42 14.99
CA MET A 271 -2.72 -13.45 14.48
C MET A 271 -2.70 -13.13 12.97
N SER A 272 -3.28 -13.99 12.14
CA SER A 272 -3.40 -13.86 10.68
C SER A 272 -4.70 -14.46 10.19
#